data_AF-A9WS57-F1
#
_entry.id   AF-A9WS57-F1
#
_cell.length_a   1.000
_cell.length_b   1.000
_cell.length_c   1.000
_cell.angle_alpha   90.00
_cell.angle_beta   90.00
_cell.angle_gamma   90.00
#
_symmetry.space_group_name_H-M   'P 1'
#
loop_
_entity.id
_entity.type
_entity.pdbx_description
1 polymer ?
#
loop_
_entity_poly.entity_id
_entity_poly.type
_entity_poly.pdbx_seq_one_letter_code
_entity_poly.pdbx_strand_id
1 'polypeptide(L)' 'MNWVQVDDEQGIDPALRVPGSTILVFPLTTLAKQLAENPQFDLYEYYVTVQERIKELRIELAADAG' A
#
# COMPACT_ATOMS: atom_id res chain seq x y z
N MET A 1 8.41 6.84 -5.29
CA MET A 1 7.90 5.49 -5.00
C MET A 1 7.44 4.95 -6.32
N ASN A 2 7.96 3.79 -6.73
CA ASN A 2 7.83 3.35 -8.12
C ASN A 2 7.28 1.92 -8.16
N TRP A 3 6.41 1.65 -9.13
CA TRP A 3 5.95 0.31 -9.44
C TRP A 3 7.09 -0.51 -10.05
N VAL A 4 7.21 -1.75 -9.60
CA VAL A 4 8.13 -2.75 -10.11
C VAL A 4 7.40 -4.06 -10.32
N GLN A 5 7.89 -4.87 -11.25
CA GLN A 5 7.44 -6.24 -11.43
C GLN A 5 8.40 -7.17 -10.66
N VAL A 6 7.85 -8.10 -9.89
CA VAL A 6 8.59 -9.17 -9.21
C VAL A 6 8.24 -10.47 -9.91
N ASP A 7 9.26 -11.22 -10.31
CA ASP A 7 9.13 -12.52 -10.96
C ASP A 7 9.75 -13.57 -10.03
N ASP A 8 8.94 -14.50 -9.55
CA ASP A 8 9.33 -15.56 -8.63
C ASP A 8 8.70 -16.91 -9.02
N GLU A 9 8.89 -17.93 -8.18
CA GLU A 9 8.38 -19.29 -8.42
C GLU A 9 6.84 -19.38 -8.44
N GLN A 10 6.14 -18.41 -7.85
CA GLN A 10 4.67 -18.33 -7.82
C GLN A 10 4.12 -17.58 -9.05
N GLY A 11 4.95 -16.76 -9.70
CA GLY A 11 4.62 -16.06 -10.93
C GLY A 11 5.09 -14.60 -10.93
N ILE A 12 4.32 -13.75 -11.62
CA ILE A 12 4.65 -12.35 -11.83
C ILE A 12 3.68 -11.47 -11.04
N ASP A 13 4.19 -10.72 -10.07
CA ASP A 13 3.40 -9.85 -9.19
C ASP A 13 3.88 -8.39 -9.23
N PRO A 14 2.96 -7.40 -9.27
CA PRO A 14 3.30 -5.99 -9.16
C PRO A 14 3.54 -5.60 -7.69
N ALA A 15 4.63 -4.88 -7.46
CA ALA A 15 5.01 -4.36 -6.15
C ALA A 15 5.38 -2.86 -6.21
N LEU A 16 5.36 -2.21 -5.06
CA LEU A 16 5.85 -0.85 -4.87
C LEU A 16 7.20 -0.89 -4.14
N ARG A 17 8.22 -0.25 -4.71
CA ARG A 17 9.50 -0.03 -4.04
C ARG A 17 9.44 1.24 -3.19
N VAL A 18 9.73 1.10 -1.91
CA VAL A 18 9.86 2.23 -0.99
C VAL A 18 11.13 3.03 -1.35
N PRO A 19 11.03 4.35 -1.61
CA PRO A 19 12.17 5.17 -1.99
C PRO A 19 13.35 5.05 -1.03
N GLY A 20 14.57 4.93 -1.57
CA GLY A 20 15.79 4.87 -0.76
C GLY A 20 16.00 3.54 -0.01
N SER A 21 15.20 2.50 -0.29
CA SER A 21 15.34 1.18 0.35
C SER A 21 15.19 0.01 -0.62
N THR A 22 15.52 -1.18 -0.13
CA THR A 22 15.25 -2.47 -0.79
C THR A 22 13.87 -3.04 -0.45
N ILE A 23 13.08 -2.34 0.37
CA ILE A 23 11.75 -2.81 0.82
C ILE A 23 10.77 -2.78 -0.35
N LEU A 24 10.08 -3.91 -0.54
CA LEU A 24 8.98 -4.09 -1.48
C LEU A 24 7.67 -4.24 -0.71
N VAL A 25 6.64 -3.56 -1.18
CA VAL A 25 5.26 -3.67 -0.68
C VAL A 25 4.43 -4.28 -1.81
N PHE A 26 3.54 -5.22 -1.48
CA PHE A 26 2.69 -5.94 -2.45
C PHE A 26 1.21 -5.60 -2.20
N PRO A 27 0.73 -4.42 -2.62
CA PRO A 27 -0.58 -3.92 -2.18
C PRO A 27 -1.73 -4.79 -2.66
N LEU A 28 -1.63 -5.30 -3.90
CA LEU A 28 -2.67 -6.14 -4.48
C LEU A 28 -2.75 -7.49 -3.76
N THR A 29 -1.60 -8.11 -3.47
CA THR A 29 -1.53 -9.36 -2.73
C THR A 29 -2.05 -9.20 -1.30
N THR A 30 -1.72 -8.09 -0.63
CA THR A 30 -2.25 -7.78 0.71
C THR A 30 -3.77 -7.61 0.68
N LEU A 31 -4.31 -6.86 -0.29
CA LEU A 31 -5.76 -6.67 -0.44
C LEU A 31 -6.48 -7.98 -0.77
N ALA A 32 -5.91 -8.81 -1.63
CA ALA A 32 -6.47 -10.10 -1.99
C ALA A 32 -6.59 -11.03 -0.76
N LYS A 33 -5.56 -11.06 0.10
CA LYS A 33 -5.60 -11.81 1.37
C LYS A 33 -6.67 -11.27 2.31
N GLN A 34 -6.76 -9.95 2.44
CA GLN A 34 -7.75 -9.32 3.31
C GLN A 34 -9.18 -9.64 2.87
N LEU A 35 -9.45 -9.62 1.56
CA LEU A 35 -10.75 -9.96 1.00
C LEU A 35 -11.08 -11.45 1.17
N ALA A 36 -10.08 -12.33 1.05
CA ALA A 36 -10.25 -13.77 1.24
C ALA A 36 -10.58 -14.13 2.70
N GLU A 37 -9.93 -13.47 3.67
CA GLU A 37 -10.12 -13.71 5.10
C GLU A 37 -11.35 -12.98 5.66
N ASN A 38 -11.70 -11.83 5.09
CA ASN A 38 -12.88 -11.05 5.47
C ASN A 38 -13.73 -10.73 4.23
N PRO A 39 -14.72 -11.58 3.90
CA PRO A 39 -15.59 -11.38 2.74
C PRO A 39 -16.43 -10.10 2.79
N GLN A 40 -16.59 -9.48 3.97
CA GLN A 40 -17.30 -8.21 4.14
C GLN A 40 -16.37 -6.99 4.03
N PHE A 41 -15.09 -7.19 3.70
CA PHE A 41 -14.13 -6.11 3.54
C PHE A 41 -14.55 -5.20 2.37
N ASP A 42 -14.95 -3.97 2.70
CA ASP A 42 -15.22 -2.93 1.72
C ASP A 42 -13.90 -2.25 1.30
N LEU A 43 -13.44 -2.61 0.09
CA LEU A 43 -12.23 -2.04 -0.50
C LEU A 43 -12.32 -0.52 -0.69
N TYR A 44 -13.51 0.00 -1.00
CA TYR A 44 -13.70 1.42 -1.23
C TYR A 44 -13.59 2.19 0.08
N GLU A 45 -14.25 1.72 1.14
CA GLU A 45 -14.14 2.32 2.48
C GLU A 45 -12.69 2.30 2.96
N TYR A 46 -12.01 1.16 2.83
CA TYR A 46 -10.60 1.03 3.19
C TYR A 46 -9.72 2.02 2.41
N TYR A 47 -9.93 2.15 1.09
CA TYR A 47 -9.20 3.10 0.27
C TYR A 47 -9.40 4.55 0.74
N VAL A 48 -10.66 4.93 1.01
CA VAL A 48 -10.99 6.28 1.53
C VAL A 48 -10.28 6.54 2.85
N THR A 49 -10.34 5.61 3.80
CA THR A 49 -9.65 5.74 5.10
C THR A 49 -8.14 5.89 4.93
N VAL A 50 -7.51 5.10 4.04
CA VAL A 50 -6.07 5.21 3.75
C VAL A 50 -5.74 6.58 3.15
N GLN A 51 -6.56 7.10 2.22
CA GLN A 51 -6.35 8.44 1.66
C GLN A 51 -6.43 9.53 2.73
N GLU A 52 -7.41 9.45 3.64
CA GLU A 52 -7.56 10.39 4.76
C GLU A 52 -6.34 10.35 5.66
N ARG A 53 -5.90 9.17 6.07
CA ARG A 53 -4.72 9.04 6.93
C ARG A 53 -3.44 9.58 6.26
N ILE A 54 -3.26 9.37 4.96
CA ILE A 54 -2.13 9.94 4.22
C ILE A 54 -2.20 11.48 4.21
N LYS A 55 -3.38 12.08 4.08
CA LYS A 55 -3.55 13.53 4.14
C LYS A 55 -3.17 14.08 5.51
N GLU A 56 -3.63 13.44 6.59
CA GLU A 56 -3.29 13.80 7.97
C GLU A 56 -1.78 13.74 8.22
N LEU A 57 -1.14 12.63 7.87
CA LEU A 57 0.30 12.45 8.04
C LEU A 57 1.11 13.52 7.29
N ARG A 58 0.65 13.95 6.11
CA ARG A 58 1.31 15.03 5.35
C ARG A 58 1.21 16.38 6.07
N ILE A 59 0.10 16.65 6.75
CA ILE A 59 -0.07 17.86 7.55
C ILE A 59 0.84 17.81 8.78
N GLU A 60 0.86 16.67 9.49
CA GLU A 60 1.74 16.42 10.64
C GLU A 60 3.22 16.64 10.26
N LEU A 61 3.69 16.00 9.19
CA LEU A 61 5.06 16.14 8.67
C LEU A 61 5.43 17.57 8.25
N ALA A 62 4.47 18.34 7.71
CA ALA A 62 4.71 19.73 7.32
C ALA A 62 4.76 20.66 8.52
N ALA A 63 4.02 20.36 9.59
CA ALA A 63 4.04 21.11 10.85
C ALA A 63 5.34 20.91 11.62
N ASP A 64 5.91 19.70 11.59
CA ASP A 64 7.18 19.38 12.26
C ASP A 64 8.43 19.96 11.55
N ALA A 65 8.27 20.44 10.31
CA ALA A 65 9.36 20.96 9.48
C ALA A 65 9.50 22.49 9.49
N GLY A 66 8.62 23.21 10.20
CA GLY A 66 8.60 24.68 10.31
C GLY A 66 8.91 25.17 11.72
#